data_AF-A0A8X6XRE1-F1
#
_entry.id   AF-A0A8X6XRE1-F1
#
_cell.length_a   1.000
_cell.length_b   1.000
_cell.length_c   1.000
_cell.angle_alpha   90.00
_cell.angle_beta   90.00
_cell.angle_gamma   90.00
#
_symmetry.space_group_name_H-M   'P 1'
#
loop_
_entity.id
_entity.type
_entity.pdbx_description
1 polymer ?
#
loop_
_entity_poly.entity_id
_entity_poly.type
_entity_poly.pdbx_seq_one_letter_code
_entity_poly.pdbx_strand_id
1 'polypeptide(L)'
;MKNSSLSLTFCCLISQSKGNGMNGSLKIIDRKKHLFKLSQGEYIAPEKVESVYSDSKLVLQILVEGNPDQNYIVALVVPEPENLKSWLETKGYKDSNDVTQLLSNKEMRKNFLLELRKIGSLKDLNSLEQARNLAFLTEPFSVENDLMSPTLKVRRGQARKHYENLILSLYEEGPLL
;
A
#
# COMPACT_ATOMS: atom_id res chain seq x y z
N MET A 1 37.52 25.17 13.00
CA MET A 1 36.81 25.26 14.30
C MET A 1 35.36 24.85 14.10
N LYS A 2 34.86 24.03 15.03
CA LYS A 2 33.49 23.49 15.19
C LYS A 2 33.12 22.24 14.37
N ASN A 3 33.56 21.13 14.95
CA ASN A 3 32.93 19.81 14.97
C ASN A 3 31.39 19.87 15.07
N SER A 4 30.70 18.94 14.41
CA SER A 4 29.51 18.31 14.99
C SER A 4 29.42 16.87 14.48
N SER A 5 29.52 15.96 15.44
CA SER A 5 29.46 14.51 15.30
C SER A 5 28.14 14.05 14.68
N LEU A 6 28.20 13.45 13.49
CA LEU A 6 27.09 12.65 12.96
C LEU A 6 27.13 11.29 13.66
N SER A 7 26.49 11.25 14.83
CA SER A 7 26.18 10.02 15.55
C SER A 7 25.47 9.05 14.61
N LEU A 8 26.15 7.93 14.33
CA LEU A 8 25.59 6.70 13.80
C LEU A 8 24.55 6.15 14.79
N THR A 9 23.36 6.76 14.82
CA THR A 9 22.24 6.19 15.57
C THR A 9 21.59 5.13 14.69
N PHE A 10 22.13 3.92 14.84
CA PHE A 10 21.59 2.63 14.43
C PHE A 10 20.23 2.41 15.12
N CYS A 11 19.20 3.15 14.70
CA CYS A 11 17.85 2.94 15.20
C CYS A 11 17.13 1.96 14.26
N CYS A 12 17.40 0.68 14.47
CA CYS A 12 16.46 -0.38 14.14
C CYS A 12 15.17 -0.05 14.90
N LEU A 13 14.05 0.20 14.22
CA LEU A 13 12.79 0.46 14.90
C LEU A 13 12.38 -0.82 15.63
N ILE A 14 12.74 -0.91 16.90
CA ILE A 14 12.26 -1.93 17.83
C ILE A 14 10.91 -1.44 18.34
N SER A 15 9.83 -2.01 17.83
CA SER A 15 8.52 -1.92 18.48
C SER A 15 8.61 -2.70 19.78
N GLN A 16 8.83 -2.01 20.89
CA GLN A 16 8.73 -2.61 22.21
C GLN A 16 7.25 -2.89 22.50
N SER A 17 6.83 -4.15 22.34
CA SER A 17 5.60 -4.60 22.97
C SER A 17 5.81 -4.54 24.48
N LYS A 18 5.05 -3.69 25.20
CA LYS A 18 5.06 -3.66 26.67
C LYS A 18 4.39 -4.94 27.20
N GLY A 19 5.14 -6.03 27.23
CA GLY A 19 4.81 -7.27 27.93
C GLY A 19 5.66 -7.37 29.20
N ASN A 20 5.02 -7.39 30.36
CA ASN A 20 5.65 -7.66 31.64
C ASN A 20 6.14 -9.13 31.65
N GLY A 21 7.46 -9.35 31.69
CA GLY A 21 8.05 -10.68 31.76
C GLY A 21 9.31 -10.79 30.91
N MET A 22 10.41 -11.15 31.57
CA MET A 22 11.75 -11.35 31.03
C MET A 22 11.74 -12.23 29.77
N ASN A 23 11.76 -11.62 28.58
CA ASN A 23 12.19 -12.20 27.29
C ASN A 23 12.20 -11.06 26.24
N GLY A 24 13.32 -10.36 26.13
CA GLY A 24 13.52 -9.29 25.14
C GLY A 24 13.56 -9.86 23.72
N SER A 25 12.39 -10.03 23.11
CA SER A 25 12.27 -10.43 21.71
C SER A 25 12.52 -9.21 20.82
N LEU A 26 13.68 -9.21 20.16
CA LEU A 26 14.00 -8.26 19.10
C LEU A 26 13.25 -8.68 17.83
N LYS A 27 12.15 -7.99 17.52
CA LYS A 27 11.47 -8.13 16.22
C LYS A 27 12.10 -7.13 15.25
N ILE A 28 12.66 -7.61 14.14
CA ILE A 28 13.14 -6.74 13.06
C ILE A 28 11.90 -6.32 12.25
N ILE A 29 11.61 -5.02 12.23
CA ILE A 29 10.34 -4.45 11.73
C ILE A 29 10.56 -3.65 10.45
N ASP A 30 11.51 -4.10 9.62
CA ASP A 30 11.91 -3.48 8.36
C ASP A 30 12.98 -2.37 8.46
N ARG A 31 13.57 -2.02 7.32
CA ARG A 31 14.65 -1.05 7.19
C ARG A 31 14.09 0.37 7.27
N LYS A 32 14.73 1.24 8.07
CA LYS A 32 14.33 2.66 8.24
C LYS A 32 14.10 3.41 6.91
N LYS A 33 14.82 3.06 5.85
CA LYS A 33 14.69 3.71 4.53
C LYS A 33 13.39 3.39 3.80
N HIS A 34 12.67 2.33 4.20
CA HIS A 34 11.47 1.84 3.50
C HIS A 34 10.17 2.15 4.26
N LEU A 35 10.27 2.57 5.52
CA LEU A 35 9.14 3.04 6.33
C LEU A 35 8.79 4.49 5.93
N PHE A 36 7.50 4.81 5.87
CA PHE A 36 7.05 6.20 5.85
C PHE A 36 6.27 6.53 7.13
N LYS A 37 6.30 7.81 7.49
CA LYS A 37 5.64 8.34 8.68
C LYS A 37 4.36 9.07 8.26
N LEU A 38 3.25 8.82 8.94
CA LEU A 38 2.01 9.57 8.78
C LEU A 38 2.00 10.81 9.68
N SER A 39 1.09 11.75 9.41
CA SER A 39 0.98 13.01 10.18
C SER A 39 0.76 12.79 11.67
N GLN A 40 0.14 11.67 12.05
CA GLN A 40 -0.14 11.27 13.43
C GLN A 40 1.08 10.78 14.21
N GLY A 41 2.22 10.56 13.55
CA GLY A 41 3.42 10.05 14.21
C GLY A 41 3.72 8.57 13.95
N GLU A 42 2.76 7.83 13.41
CA GLU A 42 2.85 6.39 13.15
C GLU A 42 3.75 6.07 11.95
N TYR A 43 4.52 5.00 12.06
CA TYR A 43 5.36 4.48 10.98
C TYR A 43 4.69 3.28 10.34
N ILE A 44 4.59 3.29 9.01
CA ILE A 44 3.99 2.22 8.24
C ILE A 44 5.07 1.55 7.40
N ALA A 45 5.09 0.22 7.43
CA ALA A 45 5.89 -0.62 6.55
C ALA A 45 5.07 -0.99 5.32
N PRO A 46 5.27 -0.33 4.16
CA PRO A 46 4.45 -0.61 2.99
C PRO A 46 4.63 -2.04 2.47
N GLU A 47 5.84 -2.62 2.59
CA GLU A 47 6.09 -4.01 2.18
C GLU A 47 5.24 -5.01 2.98
N LYS A 48 5.00 -4.74 4.28
CA LYS A 48 4.10 -5.55 5.11
C LYS A 48 2.67 -5.49 4.60
N VAL A 49 2.17 -4.28 4.32
CA VAL A 49 0.78 -4.06 3.86
C VAL A 49 0.57 -4.65 2.47
N GLU A 50 1.51 -4.41 1.55
CA GLU A 50 1.49 -4.95 0.19
C GLU A 50 1.53 -6.48 0.19
N SER A 51 2.38 -7.09 1.02
CA SER A 51 2.43 -8.55 1.16
C SER A 51 1.10 -9.12 1.62
N VAL A 52 0.42 -8.48 2.57
CA VAL A 52 -0.90 -8.92 3.04
C VAL A 52 -1.98 -8.75 1.96
N TYR A 53 -1.99 -7.62 1.26
CA TYR A 53 -2.99 -7.40 0.20
C TYR A 53 -2.75 -8.26 -1.04
N SER A 54 -1.51 -8.67 -1.31
CA SER A 54 -1.17 -9.61 -2.38
C SER A 54 -1.70 -11.03 -2.14
N ASP A 55 -2.10 -11.38 -0.92
CA ASP A 55 -2.81 -12.65 -0.65
C ASP A 55 -4.21 -12.68 -1.28
N SER A 56 -4.74 -11.53 -1.72
CA SER A 56 -6.02 -11.45 -2.43
C SER A 56 -5.89 -11.97 -3.84
N LYS A 57 -6.75 -12.91 -4.25
CA LYS A 57 -6.84 -13.39 -5.64
C LYS A 57 -7.19 -12.28 -6.64
N LEU A 58 -7.74 -11.16 -6.17
CA LEU A 58 -8.13 -10.04 -7.03
C LEU A 58 -6.94 -9.13 -7.38
N VAL A 59 -5.81 -9.26 -6.69
CA VAL A 59 -4.66 -8.38 -6.83
C VAL A 59 -3.56 -9.11 -7.57
N LEU A 60 -3.13 -8.56 -8.71
CA LEU A 60 -1.94 -9.02 -9.42
C LEU A 60 -0.69 -8.35 -8.86
N GLN A 61 -0.73 -7.02 -8.72
CA GLN A 61 0.33 -6.22 -8.09
C GLN A 61 -0.27 -5.08 -7.30
N ILE A 62 0.44 -4.64 -6.26
CA ILE A 62 0.01 -3.53 -5.43
C ILE A 62 1.19 -2.69 -4.97
N LEU A 63 0.99 -1.38 -4.93
CA LEU A 63 1.91 -0.42 -4.35
C LEU A 63 1.16 0.43 -3.33
N VAL A 64 1.67 0.46 -2.10
CA VAL A 64 1.12 1.27 -1.02
C VAL A 64 1.99 2.50 -0.83
N GLU A 65 1.33 3.66 -0.79
CA GLU A 65 1.99 4.95 -0.63
C GLU A 65 1.35 5.75 0.51
N GLY A 66 2.19 6.51 1.20
CA GLY A 66 1.82 7.35 2.33
C GLY A 66 2.47 8.73 2.21
N ASN A 67 1.70 9.75 2.54
CA ASN A 67 2.17 11.13 2.59
C ASN A 67 2.32 11.57 4.07
N PRO A 68 3.47 12.15 4.48
CA PRO A 68 3.69 12.69 5.82
C PRO A 68 2.65 13.70 6.30
N ASP A 69 2.01 14.42 5.38
CA ASP A 69 0.98 15.41 5.72
C ASP A 69 -0.41 14.77 5.87
N GLN A 70 -0.55 13.47 5.58
CA GLN A 70 -1.82 12.75 5.58
C GLN A 70 -1.87 11.74 6.74
N ASN A 71 -3.08 11.47 7.22
CA ASN A 71 -3.34 10.54 8.33
C ASN A 71 -3.78 9.13 7.87
N TYR A 72 -3.69 8.85 6.57
CA TYR A 72 -3.98 7.55 5.97
C TYR A 72 -3.10 7.27 4.76
N ILE A 73 -3.09 6.01 4.34
CA ILE A 73 -2.36 5.53 3.16
C ILE A 73 -3.31 5.28 2.00
N VAL A 74 -2.76 5.34 0.80
CA VAL A 74 -3.46 5.02 -0.45
C VAL A 74 -2.78 3.84 -1.14
N ALA A 75 -3.55 3.11 -1.94
CA ALA A 75 -3.06 1.95 -2.69
C ALA A 75 -3.23 2.13 -4.20
N LEU A 76 -2.21 1.77 -4.96
CA LEU A 76 -2.29 1.60 -6.41
C LEU A 76 -2.34 0.10 -6.70
N VAL A 77 -3.39 -0.35 -7.35
CA VAL A 77 -3.69 -1.78 -7.50
C VAL A 77 -3.74 -2.14 -8.98
N VAL A 78 -2.94 -3.10 -9.40
CA VAL A 78 -3.11 -3.79 -10.68
C VAL A 78 -4.00 -5.00 -10.40
N PRO A 79 -5.25 -5.02 -10.88
CA PRO A 79 -6.15 -6.15 -10.62
C PRO A 79 -5.79 -7.36 -11.50
N GLU A 80 -6.05 -8.56 -11.00
CA GLU A 80 -5.92 -9.81 -11.77
C GLU A 80 -7.11 -9.95 -12.74
N PRO A 81 -6.91 -9.88 -14.08
CA PRO A 81 -8.02 -9.81 -15.04
C PRO A 81 -9.01 -10.98 -14.96
N GLU A 82 -8.54 -12.20 -14.73
CA GLU A 82 -9.41 -13.39 -14.69
C GLU A 82 -10.32 -13.39 -13.46
N ASN A 83 -9.73 -13.13 -12.28
CA ASN A 83 -10.46 -13.10 -11.02
C ASN A 83 -11.33 -11.84 -10.91
N LEU A 84 -10.89 -10.72 -11.49
CA LEU A 84 -11.66 -9.48 -11.54
C LEU A 84 -12.98 -9.69 -12.28
N LYS A 85 -12.98 -10.30 -13.46
CA LYS A 85 -14.21 -10.58 -14.24
C LYS A 85 -15.21 -11.39 -13.43
N SER A 86 -14.75 -12.49 -12.84
CA SER A 86 -15.59 -13.35 -12.00
C SER A 86 -16.18 -12.58 -10.81
N TRP A 87 -15.37 -11.75 -10.15
CA TRP A 87 -15.83 -10.94 -9.03
C TRP A 87 -16.84 -9.86 -9.46
N LEU A 88 -16.62 -9.21 -10.60
CA LEU A 88 -17.55 -8.23 -11.18
C LEU A 88 -18.93 -8.84 -11.45
N GLU A 89 -18.96 -10.07 -12.00
CA GLU A 89 -20.22 -10.81 -12.22
C GLU A 89 -20.95 -11.09 -10.90
N THR A 90 -20.24 -11.46 -9.83
CA THR A 90 -20.86 -11.67 -8.50
C THR A 90 -21.45 -10.40 -7.90
N LYS A 91 -20.95 -9.23 -8.29
CA LYS A 91 -21.45 -7.92 -7.88
C LYS A 91 -22.53 -7.37 -8.82
N GLY A 92 -22.88 -8.10 -9.89
CA GLY A 92 -23.95 -7.75 -10.82
C GLY A 92 -23.50 -6.97 -12.07
N TYR A 93 -22.20 -6.81 -12.30
CA TYR A 93 -21.65 -6.12 -13.46
C TYR A 93 -21.38 -7.09 -14.62
N LYS A 94 -22.46 -7.63 -15.22
CA LYS A 94 -22.39 -8.72 -16.21
C LYS A 94 -21.93 -8.31 -17.62
N ASP A 95 -22.05 -7.04 -18.00
CA ASP A 95 -21.84 -6.59 -19.40
C ASP A 95 -21.06 -5.26 -19.49
N SER A 96 -19.98 -5.15 -18.73
CA SER A 96 -19.17 -3.94 -18.76
C SER A 96 -18.27 -3.95 -20.01
N ASN A 97 -18.79 -3.49 -21.15
CA ASN A 97 -17.99 -3.27 -22.37
C ASN A 97 -16.82 -2.30 -22.14
N ASP A 98 -16.82 -1.56 -21.02
CA ASP A 98 -15.75 -0.67 -20.61
C ASP A 98 -15.34 -0.91 -19.14
N VAL A 99 -14.52 -1.95 -18.93
CA VAL A 99 -13.94 -2.29 -17.61
C VAL A 99 -13.20 -1.09 -17.01
N THR A 100 -12.56 -0.26 -17.84
CA THR A 100 -11.79 0.91 -17.40
C THR A 100 -12.68 1.97 -16.75
N GLN A 101 -13.85 2.25 -17.34
CA GLN A 101 -14.83 3.15 -16.73
C GLN A 101 -15.36 2.60 -15.40
N LEU A 102 -15.62 1.30 -15.35
CA LEU A 102 -16.12 0.67 -14.14
C LEU A 102 -15.10 0.73 -12.98
N LEU A 103 -13.83 0.50 -13.27
CA LEU A 103 -12.75 0.61 -12.29
C LEU A 103 -12.57 2.06 -11.79
N SER A 104 -12.92 3.05 -12.60
CA SER A 104 -12.91 4.46 -12.18
C SER A 104 -14.07 4.82 -11.25
N ASN A 105 -15.15 4.03 -11.24
CA ASN A 105 -16.32 4.28 -10.40
C ASN A 105 -15.96 4.23 -8.90
N LYS A 106 -16.33 5.28 -8.17
CA LYS A 106 -16.10 5.41 -6.73
C LYS A 106 -16.72 4.29 -5.91
N GLU A 107 -17.92 3.83 -6.27
CA GLU A 107 -18.60 2.72 -5.61
C GLU A 107 -17.85 1.41 -5.82
N MET A 108 -17.34 1.18 -7.03
CA MET A 108 -16.53 0.01 -7.35
C MET A 108 -15.23 -0.01 -6.54
N ARG A 109 -14.49 1.11 -6.54
CA ARG A 109 -13.26 1.27 -5.74
C ARG A 109 -13.51 1.05 -4.26
N LYS A 110 -14.62 1.57 -3.74
CA LYS A 110 -15.04 1.37 -2.33
C LYS A 110 -15.32 -0.10 -2.02
N ASN A 111 -16.05 -0.81 -2.89
CA ASN A 111 -16.35 -2.23 -2.72
C ASN A 111 -15.08 -3.08 -2.77
N PHE A 112 -14.16 -2.79 -3.68
CA PHE A 112 -12.87 -3.46 -3.77
C PHE A 112 -12.02 -3.21 -2.52
N LEU A 113 -11.97 -1.95 -2.07
CA LEU A 113 -11.24 -1.56 -0.87
C LEU A 113 -11.78 -2.27 0.38
N LEU A 114 -13.09 -2.48 0.49
CA LEU A 114 -13.68 -3.27 1.56
C LEU A 114 -13.17 -4.72 1.56
N GLU A 115 -13.07 -5.36 0.40
CA GLU A 115 -12.52 -6.73 0.31
C GLU A 115 -11.04 -6.77 0.73
N LEU A 116 -10.23 -5.79 0.31
CA LEU A 116 -8.83 -5.69 0.77
C LEU A 116 -8.73 -5.50 2.28
N ARG A 117 -9.56 -4.62 2.86
CA ARG A 117 -9.55 -4.35 4.29
C ARG A 117 -10.03 -5.53 5.13
N LYS A 118 -10.92 -6.38 4.61
CA LYS A 118 -11.25 -7.66 5.25
C LYS A 118 -10.00 -8.54 5.37
N ILE A 119 -9.24 -8.70 4.30
CA ILE A 119 -7.99 -9.48 4.30
C ILE A 119 -6.98 -8.84 5.27
N GLY A 120 -6.84 -7.51 5.24
CA GLY A 120 -5.99 -6.78 6.17
C GLY A 120 -6.35 -7.06 7.64
N SER A 121 -7.64 -7.02 7.95
CA SER A 121 -8.14 -7.28 9.31
C SER A 121 -7.95 -8.74 9.73
N LEU A 122 -8.10 -9.69 8.80
CA LEU A 122 -7.82 -11.12 9.04
C LEU A 122 -6.34 -11.43 9.28
N LYS A 123 -5.44 -10.56 8.82
CA LYS A 123 -3.97 -10.70 8.92
C LYS A 123 -3.37 -9.69 9.92
N ASP A 124 -4.19 -9.19 10.85
CA ASP A 124 -3.78 -8.30 11.94
C ASP A 124 -3.11 -6.99 11.48
N LEU A 125 -3.54 -6.43 10.34
CA LEU A 125 -3.17 -5.06 9.96
C LEU A 125 -3.96 -4.05 10.79
N ASN A 126 -3.24 -3.10 11.39
CA ASN A 126 -3.86 -2.02 12.14
C ASN A 126 -4.71 -1.12 11.21
N SER A 127 -5.73 -0.47 11.77
CA SER A 127 -6.62 0.44 11.00
C SER A 127 -5.88 1.58 10.29
N LEU A 128 -4.72 2.00 10.79
CA LEU A 128 -3.86 3.02 10.19
C LEU A 128 -2.92 2.46 9.10
N GLU A 129 -2.63 1.15 9.16
CA GLU A 129 -1.88 0.41 8.13
C GLU A 129 -2.78 -0.02 6.96
N GLN A 130 -4.09 0.17 7.07
CA GLN A 130 -5.04 -0.18 6.02
C GLN A 130 -5.32 1.03 5.12
N ALA A 131 -5.31 0.80 3.80
CA ALA A 131 -5.60 1.84 2.82
C ALA A 131 -7.02 2.40 2.98
N ARG A 132 -7.17 3.71 2.78
CA ARG A 132 -8.48 4.40 2.81
C ARG A 132 -8.97 4.90 1.45
N ASN A 133 -8.08 4.95 0.46
CA ASN A 133 -8.43 5.17 -0.93
C ASN A 133 -7.53 4.28 -1.81
N LEU A 134 -8.00 3.97 -3.01
CA LEU A 134 -7.23 3.24 -4.01
C LEU A 134 -7.49 3.75 -5.42
N ALA A 135 -6.53 3.52 -6.31
CA ALA A 135 -6.71 3.62 -7.75
C ALA A 135 -6.35 2.28 -8.41
N PHE A 136 -7.06 1.94 -9.48
CA PHE A 136 -6.68 0.81 -10.33
C PHE A 136 -5.69 1.27 -11.39
N LEU A 137 -4.71 0.41 -11.64
CA LEU A 137 -3.72 0.56 -12.70
C LEU A 137 -4.03 -0.45 -13.81
N THR A 138 -4.01 0.03 -15.06
CA THR A 138 -4.20 -0.81 -16.25
C THR A 138 -2.91 -1.50 -16.67
N GLU A 139 -1.77 -0.87 -16.41
CA GLU A 139 -0.45 -1.39 -16.76
C GLU A 139 0.25 -1.97 -15.54
N PRO A 140 0.73 -3.22 -15.61
CA PRO A 140 1.53 -3.81 -14.54
C PRO A 140 2.91 -3.14 -14.42
N PHE A 141 3.49 -3.19 -13.23
CA PHE A 141 4.89 -2.82 -13.03
C PHE A 141 5.77 -3.84 -13.77
N SER A 142 6.70 -3.36 -14.58
CA SER A 142 7.61 -4.17 -15.38
C SER A 142 9.04 -3.63 -15.31
N VAL A 143 10.00 -4.40 -15.83
CA VAL A 143 11.38 -3.90 -16.01
C VAL A 143 11.41 -2.91 -17.18
N GLU A 144 10.54 -3.08 -18.17
CA GLU A 144 10.45 -2.27 -19.38
C GLU A 144 9.97 -0.84 -19.10
N ASN A 145 9.02 -0.67 -18.17
CA ASN A 145 8.56 0.66 -17.73
C ASN A 145 9.44 1.29 -16.63
N ASP A 146 10.61 0.71 -16.35
CA ASP A 146 11.56 1.14 -15.30
C ASP A 146 10.97 1.17 -13.87
N LEU A 147 9.81 0.54 -13.67
CA LEU A 147 9.15 0.48 -12.36
C LEU A 147 9.62 -0.72 -11.52
N MET A 148 10.29 -1.70 -12.13
CA MET A 148 10.89 -2.82 -11.43
C MET A 148 12.42 -2.89 -11.61
N SER A 149 13.11 -3.43 -10.61
CA SER A 149 14.49 -3.89 -10.75
C SER A 149 14.55 -5.17 -11.60
N PRO A 150 15.72 -5.55 -12.13
CA PRO A 150 15.92 -6.86 -12.76
C PRO A 150 15.60 -8.04 -11.83
N THR A 151 15.57 -7.80 -10.51
CA THR A 151 15.16 -8.75 -9.48
C THR A 151 13.64 -8.74 -9.20
N LEU A 152 12.84 -8.13 -10.09
CA LEU A 152 11.38 -8.03 -10.03
C LEU A 152 10.85 -7.33 -8.75
N LYS A 153 11.68 -6.48 -8.13
CA LYS A 153 11.26 -5.65 -7.00
C LYS A 153 10.84 -4.28 -7.50
N VAL A 154 9.71 -3.78 -7.01
CA VAL A 154 9.23 -2.45 -7.38
C VAL A 154 10.21 -1.38 -6.91
N ARG A 155 10.63 -0.52 -7.83
CA ARG A 155 11.44 0.67 -7.57
C ARG A 155 10.54 1.80 -7.07
N ARG A 156 10.22 1.76 -5.77
CA ARG A 156 9.31 2.74 -5.13
C ARG A 156 9.55 4.20 -5.50
N GLY A 157 10.81 4.63 -5.50
CA GLY A 157 11.16 6.01 -5.84
C GLY A 157 10.78 6.41 -7.27
N GLN A 158 10.88 5.48 -8.22
CA GLN A 158 10.45 5.69 -9.61
C GLN A 158 8.93 5.58 -9.73
N ALA A 159 8.33 4.56 -9.11
CA ALA A 159 6.88 4.38 -9.12
C ALA A 159 6.13 5.57 -8.50
N ARG A 160 6.61 6.11 -7.38
CA ARG A 160 6.05 7.31 -6.76
C ARG A 160 6.08 8.51 -7.71
N LYS A 161 7.18 8.73 -8.43
CA LYS A 161 7.28 9.81 -9.43
C LYS A 161 6.36 9.58 -10.61
N HIS A 162 6.30 8.34 -11.09
CA HIS A 162 5.47 7.97 -12.24
C HIS A 162 3.97 8.18 -11.95
N TYR A 163 3.51 7.80 -10.76
CA TYR A 163 2.11 7.92 -10.34
C TYR A 163 1.84 9.13 -9.41
N GLU A 164 2.71 10.13 -9.37
CA GLU A 164 2.61 11.25 -8.43
C GLU A 164 1.25 11.95 -8.53
N ASN A 165 0.85 12.32 -9.76
CA ASN A 165 -0.44 12.97 -10.02
C ASN A 165 -1.63 12.11 -9.59
N LEU A 166 -1.56 10.80 -9.81
CA LEU A 166 -2.61 9.87 -9.42
C LEU A 166 -2.71 9.78 -7.89
N ILE A 167 -1.58 9.64 -7.20
CA ILE A 167 -1.52 9.61 -5.73
C ILE A 167 -2.08 10.91 -5.14
N LEU A 168 -1.70 12.07 -5.69
CA LEU A 168 -2.23 13.36 -5.26
C LEU A 168 -3.75 13.43 -5.44
N SER A 169 -4.27 12.99 -6.60
CA SER A 169 -5.72 12.98 -6.85
C SER A 169 -6.50 12.11 -5.84
N LEU A 170 -5.91 11.01 -5.35
CA LEU A 170 -6.53 10.17 -4.33
C LEU A 170 -6.62 10.89 -2.97
N TYR A 171 -5.61 11.68 -2.63
CA TYR A 171 -5.61 12.49 -1.41
C TYR A 171 -6.56 13.69 -1.51
N GLU A 172 -6.68 14.31 -2.69
CA GLU A 172 -7.65 15.38 -2.97
C GLU A 172 -9.09 14.88 -2.95
N GLU A 173 -9.36 13.69 -3.50
CA GLU A 173 -10.68 13.04 -3.42
C GLU A 173 -11.08 12.71 -1.97
N GLY A 174 -10.09 12.44 -1.11
CA GLY A 174 -10.28 12.03 0.27
C GLY A 174 -10.53 10.53 0.45
N PRO A 175 -10.78 10.08 1.69
CA PRO A 175 -10.98 8.67 2.00
C PRO A 175 -12.33 8.15 1.45
N LEU A 176 -12.31 6.95 0.87
CA LEU A 176 -13.52 6.21 0.48
C LEU A 176 -14.16 5.46 1.65
N LEU A 177 -13.35 5.14 2.66
CA LEU A 177 -13.70 4.38 3.87
C LEU A 177 -13.08 4.98 5.13
#